data_AF-A0A1V4RZV6-F1
#
_entry.id   AF-A0A1V4RZV6-F1
#
_cell.length_a   1.000
_cell.length_b   1.000
_cell.length_c   1.000
_cell.angle_alpha   90.00
_cell.angle_beta   90.00
_cell.angle_gamma   90.00
#
_symmetry.space_group_name_H-M   'P 1'
#
loop_
_entity.id
_entity.type
_entity.pdbx_description
1 polymer ?
#
loop_
_entity_poly.entity_id
_entity_poly.type
_entity_poly.pdbx_seq_one_letter_code
_entity_poly.pdbx_strand_id
1 'polypeptide(L)'
;MPPLASIEGKPGHFFAGRIINTNDGKAISFDLLIDLLTTNDLIFIGEVHNNADHHLIETQILQALMMRNKRLTVAMEFFDESDQPALDRYMQGAVTEEKFLKDVNWDKKWAFDYHF
;
A
#
# COMPACT_ATOMS: atom_id res chain seq x y z
N MET A 1 -21.42 17.51 -0.40
CA MET A 1 -20.03 17.39 -0.90
C MET A 1 -20.09 17.02 -2.37
N PRO A 2 -19.26 17.61 -3.24
CA PRO A 2 -19.17 17.19 -4.63
C PRO A 2 -18.69 15.71 -4.72
N PRO A 3 -19.03 15.00 -5.82
CA PRO A 3 -18.46 13.69 -6.12
C PRO A 3 -16.94 13.76 -6.10
N LEU A 4 -16.29 12.80 -5.45
CA LEU A 4 -14.83 12.71 -5.47
C LEU A 4 -14.32 11.92 -6.68
N ALA A 5 -15.12 10.98 -7.18
CA ALA A 5 -14.74 10.12 -8.30
C ALA A 5 -15.96 9.62 -9.10
N SER A 6 -15.70 9.22 -10.35
CA SER A 6 -16.57 8.45 -11.23
C SER A 6 -15.79 7.28 -11.82
N ILE A 7 -16.46 6.16 -12.09
CA ILE A 7 -15.87 5.00 -12.75
C ILE A 7 -16.35 5.00 -14.20
N GLU A 8 -15.42 4.89 -15.15
CA GLU A 8 -15.75 4.82 -16.57
C GLU A 8 -16.72 3.66 -16.85
N GLY A 9 -17.79 3.94 -17.59
CA GLY A 9 -18.82 2.94 -17.91
C GLY A 9 -19.76 2.56 -16.76
N LYS A 10 -19.68 3.22 -15.59
CA LYS A 10 -20.62 3.00 -14.47
C LYS A 10 -21.41 4.26 -14.13
N PRO A 11 -22.75 4.18 -13.97
CA PRO A 11 -23.54 5.32 -13.52
C PRO A 11 -23.28 5.60 -12.03
N GLY A 12 -23.18 6.87 -11.66
CA GLY A 12 -23.14 7.32 -10.27
C GLY A 12 -21.91 8.13 -9.89
N HIS A 13 -21.90 8.56 -8.63
CA HIS A 13 -20.88 9.39 -8.02
C HIS A 13 -20.44 8.77 -6.70
N PHE A 14 -19.12 8.76 -6.47
CA PHE A 14 -18.53 8.19 -5.26
C PHE A 14 -18.01 9.28 -4.34
N PHE A 15 -18.07 8.99 -3.04
CA PHE A 15 -17.68 9.90 -1.96
C PHE A 15 -16.53 9.29 -1.17
N ALA A 16 -15.72 10.14 -0.53
CA ALA A 16 -14.64 9.71 0.35
C ALA A 16 -15.14 8.77 1.46
N GLY A 17 -14.27 7.86 1.91
CA GLY A 17 -14.57 6.88 2.96
C GLY A 17 -15.38 5.66 2.49
N ARG A 18 -15.54 5.44 1.18
CA ARG A 18 -16.19 4.26 0.62
C ARG A 18 -15.21 3.42 -0.18
N ILE A 19 -15.25 2.11 0.01
CA ILE A 19 -14.54 1.13 -0.83
C ILE A 19 -15.52 0.66 -1.89
N ILE A 20 -15.17 0.80 -3.16
CA ILE A 20 -16.06 0.49 -4.29
C ILE A 20 -15.47 -0.68 -5.07
N ASN A 21 -16.26 -1.74 -5.27
CA ASN A 21 -15.94 -2.77 -6.24
C ASN A 21 -16.18 -2.21 -7.65
N THR A 22 -15.14 -2.08 -8.45
CA THR A 22 -15.22 -1.48 -9.78
C THR A 22 -15.99 -2.33 -10.79
N ASN A 23 -16.09 -3.65 -10.57
CA ASN A 23 -16.80 -4.57 -11.46
C ASN A 23 -18.30 -4.29 -11.51
N ASP A 24 -18.92 -3.96 -10.37
CA ASP A 24 -20.37 -3.73 -10.28
C ASP A 24 -20.75 -2.35 -9.72
N GLY A 25 -19.77 -1.54 -9.30
CA GLY A 25 -19.96 -0.19 -8.76
C GLY A 25 -20.53 -0.15 -7.35
N LYS A 26 -20.61 -1.28 -6.65
CA LYS A 26 -21.17 -1.33 -5.29
C LYS A 26 -20.13 -1.04 -4.24
N ALA A 27 -20.58 -0.39 -3.16
CA ALA A 27 -19.74 -0.27 -1.99
C ALA A 27 -19.65 -1.61 -1.25
N ILE A 28 -18.45 -1.92 -0.80
CA ILE A 28 -18.14 -3.09 0.03
C ILE A 28 -17.59 -2.64 1.37
N SER A 29 -17.68 -3.51 2.38
CA SER A 29 -17.03 -3.29 3.67
C SER A 29 -15.52 -3.54 3.55
N PHE A 30 -14.76 -3.02 4.51
CA PHE A 30 -13.33 -3.31 4.62
C PHE A 30 -13.08 -4.80 4.85
N ASP A 31 -13.82 -5.46 5.73
CA ASP A 31 -13.68 -6.91 5.94
C ASP A 31 -13.91 -7.71 4.65
N LEU A 32 -14.92 -7.34 3.86
CA LEU A 32 -15.17 -7.99 2.57
C LEU A 32 -14.04 -7.72 1.57
N LEU A 33 -13.47 -6.52 1.55
CA LEU A 33 -12.27 -6.24 0.75
C LEU A 33 -11.13 -7.19 1.15
N ILE A 34 -10.83 -7.30 2.45
CA ILE A 34 -9.74 -8.15 2.94
C ILE A 34 -9.99 -9.62 2.61
N ASP A 35 -11.22 -10.12 2.79
CA ASP A 35 -11.57 -11.49 2.44
C ASP A 35 -11.37 -11.75 0.93
N LEU A 36 -11.78 -10.82 0.06
CA LEU A 36 -11.53 -10.91 -1.38
C LEU A 36 -10.02 -10.87 -1.72
N LEU A 37 -9.25 -9.99 -1.07
CA LEU A 37 -7.80 -9.93 -1.26
C LEU A 37 -7.12 -11.24 -0.82
N THR A 38 -7.63 -11.91 0.22
CA THR A 38 -7.08 -13.19 0.68
C THR A 38 -7.26 -14.35 -0.30
N THR A 39 -8.07 -14.24 -1.35
CA THR A 39 -8.16 -15.27 -2.39
C THR A 39 -7.18 -15.06 -3.53
N ASN A 40 -6.39 -13.98 -3.51
CA ASN A 40 -5.44 -13.63 -4.56
C ASN A 40 -4.00 -13.92 -4.12
N ASP A 41 -3.18 -14.32 -5.09
CA ASP A 41 -1.75 -14.58 -4.89
C ASP A 41 -0.90 -13.30 -4.99
N LEU A 42 -1.37 -12.33 -5.78
CA LEU A 42 -0.70 -11.05 -6.05
C LEU A 42 -1.71 -9.91 -5.96
N ILE A 43 -1.36 -8.89 -5.19
CA ILE A 43 -2.19 -7.71 -4.94
C ILE A 43 -1.35 -6.47 -5.26
N PHE A 44 -1.87 -5.60 -6.11
CA PHE A 44 -1.29 -4.29 -6.38
C PHE A 44 -2.07 -3.23 -5.62
N ILE A 45 -1.36 -2.34 -4.92
CA ILE A 45 -1.93 -1.19 -4.24
C ILE A 45 -1.32 0.05 -4.90
N GLY A 46 -2.18 0.93 -5.44
CA GLY A 46 -1.75 2.17 -6.06
C GLY A 46 -1.95 3.33 -5.10
N GLU A 47 -1.03 4.29 -5.17
CA GLU A 47 -1.01 5.43 -4.24
C GLU A 47 -0.63 6.75 -4.92
N VAL A 48 -0.54 7.79 -4.10
CA VAL A 48 0.00 9.10 -4.45
C VAL A 48 1.07 9.32 -3.37
N HIS A 49 2.34 9.37 -3.78
CA HIS A 49 3.52 9.15 -2.92
C HIS A 49 3.65 10.06 -1.68
N ASN A 50 2.89 11.13 -1.60
CA ASN A 50 2.91 12.07 -0.49
C ASN A 50 1.54 12.24 0.20
N ASN A 51 0.63 11.30 -0.02
CA ASN A 51 -0.70 11.32 0.57
C ASN A 51 -0.74 10.41 1.81
N ALA A 52 -0.77 11.03 2.99
CA ALA A 52 -0.83 10.32 4.26
C ALA A 52 -2.06 9.39 4.40
N ASP A 53 -3.20 9.72 3.78
CA ASP A 53 -4.37 8.84 3.81
C ASP A 53 -4.11 7.55 3.04
N HIS A 54 -3.33 7.60 1.96
CA HIS A 54 -2.98 6.40 1.19
C HIS A 54 -2.05 5.49 1.99
N HIS A 55 -1.01 6.05 2.62
CA HIS A 55 -0.09 5.29 3.48
C HIS A 55 -0.82 4.63 4.66
N LEU A 56 -1.80 5.32 5.24
CA LEU A 56 -2.65 4.76 6.30
C LEU A 56 -3.48 3.57 5.79
N ILE A 57 -4.09 3.70 4.61
CA ILE A 57 -4.89 2.63 4.00
C ILE A 57 -4.02 1.41 3.69
N GLU A 58 -2.82 1.60 3.15
CA GLU A 58 -1.85 0.53 2.89
C GLU A 58 -1.48 -0.22 4.17
N THR A 59 -1.18 0.53 5.23
CA THR A 59 -0.88 -0.04 6.55
C THR A 59 -2.05 -0.86 7.09
N GLN A 60 -3.28 -0.34 6.98
CA GLN A 60 -4.50 -1.05 7.42
C GLN A 60 -4.71 -2.35 6.64
N ILE A 61 -4.54 -2.32 5.32
CA ILE A 61 -4.67 -3.52 4.46
C ILE A 61 -3.61 -4.55 4.84
N LEU A 62 -2.34 -4.15 4.96
CA LEU A 62 -1.24 -5.03 5.31
C LEU A 62 -1.48 -5.71 6.67
N GLN A 63 -1.84 -4.92 7.70
CA GLN A 63 -2.15 -5.44 9.03
C GLN A 63 -3.31 -6.46 8.99
N ALA A 64 -4.39 -6.13 8.28
CA ALA A 64 -5.54 -7.01 8.18
C ALA A 64 -5.22 -8.33 7.45
N LEU A 65 -4.42 -8.29 6.38
CA LEU A 65 -3.93 -9.48 5.68
C LEU A 65 -3.02 -10.34 6.57
N MET A 66 -2.15 -9.72 7.36
CA MET A 66 -1.30 -10.43 8.33
C MET A 66 -2.13 -11.12 9.42
N MET A 67 -3.20 -10.48 9.91
CA MET A 67 -4.12 -11.07 10.90
C MET A 67 -4.90 -12.28 10.36
N ARG A 68 -5.10 -12.38 9.05
CA ARG A 68 -5.65 -13.57 8.38
C ARG A 68 -4.61 -14.69 8.21
N ASN A 69 -3.47 -14.58 8.89
CA ASN A 69 -2.41 -15.58 9.02
C ASN A 69 -1.77 -15.98 7.68
N LYS A 70 -1.66 -15.02 6.76
CA LYS A 70 -0.92 -15.20 5.52
C LYS A 70 0.55 -14.86 5.73
N ARG A 71 1.43 -15.72 5.23
CA ARG A 71 2.82 -15.34 4.95
C ARG A 71 2.79 -14.39 3.76
N LEU A 72 3.17 -13.14 3.99
CA LEU A 72 3.16 -12.08 2.98
C LEU A 72 4.58 -11.66 2.65
N THR A 73 4.76 -11.30 1.39
CA THR A 73 5.92 -10.55 0.91
C THR A 73 5.40 -9.19 0.44
N VAL A 74 6.05 -8.12 0.86
CA VAL A 74 5.73 -6.75 0.39
C VAL A 74 6.84 -6.32 -0.55
N ALA A 75 6.49 -6.02 -1.80
CA ALA A 75 7.36 -5.36 -2.74
C ALA A 75 6.97 -3.87 -2.78
N MET A 76 7.96 -2.99 -2.86
CA MET A 76 7.75 -1.54 -2.85
C MET A 76 8.44 -0.96 -4.08
N GLU A 77 7.75 -0.08 -4.80
CA GLU A 77 8.22 0.52 -6.06
C GLU A 77 9.57 1.23 -5.92
N PHE A 78 9.85 1.75 -4.74
CA PHE A 78 11.04 2.55 -4.44
C PHE A 78 12.28 1.77 -4.05
N PHE A 79 12.22 0.43 -4.05
CA PHE A 79 13.37 -0.44 -3.88
C PHE A 79 13.65 -1.25 -5.15
N ASP A 80 14.92 -1.35 -5.49
CA ASP A 80 15.38 -2.25 -6.54
C ASP A 80 15.77 -3.62 -5.96
N GLU A 81 15.85 -4.65 -6.82
CA GLU A 81 16.35 -5.98 -6.42
C GLU A 81 17.74 -5.90 -5.75
N SER A 82 18.60 -4.98 -6.20
CA SER A 82 19.94 -4.79 -5.61
C SER A 82 19.91 -4.30 -4.16
N ASP A 83 18.78 -3.77 -3.69
CA ASP A 83 18.62 -3.21 -2.35
C ASP A 83 18.25 -4.30 -1.31
N GLN A 84 17.89 -5.51 -1.75
CA GLN A 84 17.48 -6.60 -0.86
C GLN A 84 18.48 -6.90 0.27
N PRO A 85 19.82 -6.94 0.04
CA PRO A 85 20.77 -7.14 1.14
C PRO A 85 20.74 -6.03 2.19
N ALA A 86 20.43 -4.78 1.81
CA ALA A 86 20.29 -3.67 2.75
C ALA A 86 18.98 -3.77 3.54
N LEU A 87 17.88 -4.11 2.85
CA LEU A 87 16.58 -4.39 3.46
C LEU A 87 16.68 -5.49 4.51
N ASP A 88 17.32 -6.62 4.18
CA ASP A 88 17.46 -7.75 5.10
C ASP A 88 18.22 -7.37 6.37
N ARG A 89 19.32 -6.62 6.24
CA ARG A 89 20.10 -6.13 7.39
C ARG A 89 19.27 -5.18 8.27
N TYR A 90 18.48 -4.31 7.66
CA TYR A 90 17.63 -3.38 8.40
C TYR A 90 16.50 -4.12 9.15
N MET A 91 15.81 -5.04 8.48
CA MET A 91 14.74 -5.85 9.05
C MET A 91 15.22 -6.77 10.20
N GLN A 92 16.50 -7.14 10.20
CA GLN A 92 17.14 -7.90 11.28
C GLN A 92 17.64 -7.00 12.43
N GLY A 93 17.53 -5.68 12.32
CA GLY A 93 18.04 -4.71 13.31
C GLY A 93 19.57 -4.58 13.32
N ALA A 94 20.25 -5.01 12.25
CA ALA A 94 21.72 -4.99 12.16
C ALA A 94 22.30 -3.60 11.80
N VAL A 95 21.46 -2.70 11.30
CA VAL A 95 21.83 -1.32 10.93
C VAL A 95 20.76 -0.33 11.42
N THR A 96 21.16 0.93 11.65
CA THR A 96 20.22 2.01 11.96
C THR A 96 19.41 2.40 10.72
N GLU A 97 18.24 3.02 10.91
CA GLU A 97 17.43 3.58 9.82
C GLU A 97 18.23 4.57 8.96
N GLU A 98 18.99 5.46 9.60
CA GLU A 98 19.87 6.41 8.89
C GLU A 98 20.88 5.71 7.97
N LYS A 99 21.47 4.60 8.43
CA LYS A 99 22.42 3.82 7.63
C LYS A 99 21.70 3.06 6.51
N PHE A 100 20.52 2.52 6.78
CA PHE A 100 19.69 1.84 5.80
C PHE A 100 19.31 2.78 4.64
N LEU A 101 18.80 3.98 4.95
CA LEU A 101 18.39 4.97 3.93
C LEU A 101 19.56 5.40 3.03
N LYS A 102 20.76 5.49 3.58
CA LYS A 102 21.99 5.71 2.81
C LYS A 102 22.32 4.53 1.90
N ASP A 103 22.19 3.29 2.40
CA ASP A 103 22.51 2.08 1.64
C ASP A 103 21.59 1.88 0.43
N VAL A 104 20.33 2.27 0.54
CA VAL A 104 19.35 2.20 -0.56
C VAL A 104 19.34 3.47 -1.42
N ASN A 105 20.18 4.47 -1.12
CA ASN A 105 20.21 5.79 -1.78
C ASN A 105 18.82 6.46 -1.83
N TRP A 106 18.11 6.46 -0.70
CA TRP A 106 16.73 6.97 -0.58
C TRP A 106 16.55 8.38 -1.15
N ASP A 107 17.50 9.27 -0.84
CA ASP A 107 17.54 10.67 -1.25
C ASP A 107 17.59 10.88 -2.77
N LYS A 108 18.08 9.88 -3.52
CA LYS A 108 18.22 9.93 -4.97
C LYS A 108 17.20 9.07 -5.70
N LYS A 109 16.82 7.93 -5.13
CA LYS A 109 15.89 6.99 -5.77
C LYS A 109 14.44 7.41 -5.58
N TRP A 110 14.07 7.80 -4.35
CA TRP A 110 12.68 8.12 -4.01
C TRP A 110 12.47 9.59 -3.66
N ALA A 111 13.29 10.10 -2.73
CA ALA A 111 13.30 11.51 -2.30
C ALA A 111 12.00 12.06 -1.69
N PHE A 112 10.99 11.22 -1.44
CA PHE A 112 9.80 11.59 -0.66
C PHE A 112 10.06 11.43 0.85
N ASP A 113 9.39 12.25 1.66
CA ASP A 113 9.32 12.03 3.10
C ASP A 113 8.51 10.76 3.39
N TYR A 114 8.95 10.01 4.38
CA TYR A 114 8.33 8.74 4.79
C TYR A 114 7.78 8.82 6.22
N HIS A 115 8.00 9.92 6.93
CA HIS A 115 7.38 10.23 8.21
C HIS A 115 6.29 11.29 8.03
N PHE A 116 5.09 11.04 8.58
CA PHE A 116 3.93 11.95 8.54
C PHE A 116 3.36 12.14 9.94
#